data_AF-A0A432UJ02-F1
#
_entry.id   AF-A0A432UJ02-F1
#
_cell.length_a   1.000
_cell.length_b   1.000
_cell.length_c   1.000
_cell.angle_alpha   90.00
_cell.angle_beta   90.00
_cell.angle_gamma   90.00
#
_symmetry.space_group_name_H-M   'P 1'
#
loop_
_entity.id
_entity.type
_entity.pdbx_description
1 polymer ?
#
loop_
_entity_poly.entity_id
_entity_poly.type
_entity_poly.pdbx_seq_one_letter_code
_entity_poly.pdbx_strand_id
1 'polypeptide(L)'
;MKKKFCYSMSFVLCFMFWGIASNVFAAENACIECHKKMTPGQVKDWSVSKHAENDVTCDVCHGDAHKSKDDVAKVQLPDEHVCAQCHEEQFNSFKKGKHQFGWTSLNALPITHVEPDELMEGGRGCGGCHNMGIKTEEQKKAQHEHGWRYQNNSCDECHTRHSFSKTEAQNPQACQQCHMGYDHPQWEMWSSSKHGERYFAKMRGQLPKDAPAPTCQFCHLPDGTHNNHTSWGFLGVRLPIQDKEWADAQVVLLKALGVLNPETGKPTARLDAVKSVDMVRLTQESWQAERDKMLARCSTCHSKNYAETQLKMGDEMIKKTTILIADAINIVAGLYKDGILKKRDKQAFAYPDFLYFMRTDYSAPGSDTYKDMDKNVSFIEQVLFQMYMKHRMRAYQGFFHVNPDYAYWYGWAQMTKDLGEIKELAAEMRASHGKS
;
A
#
# COMPACT_ATOMS: atom_id res chain seq x y z
N MET A 1 75.31 11.75 74.37
CA MET A 1 76.44 11.13 73.63
C MET A 1 75.95 10.83 72.21
N LYS A 2 76.57 11.26 71.10
CA LYS A 2 77.77 10.69 70.43
C LYS A 2 77.70 9.15 70.34
N LYS A 3 77.85 8.47 69.18
CA LYS A 3 77.97 8.88 67.76
C LYS A 3 77.94 7.61 66.85
N LYS A 4 77.52 7.75 65.57
CA LYS A 4 77.74 6.89 64.34
C LYS A 4 76.50 6.08 63.89
N PHE A 5 76.02 6.17 62.63
CA PHE A 5 76.61 5.76 61.32
C PHE A 5 76.85 4.24 61.24
N CYS A 6 76.47 3.48 60.19
CA CYS A 6 75.71 3.76 58.95
C CYS A 6 74.93 2.46 58.55
N TYR A 7 74.36 2.18 57.37
CA TYR A 7 74.48 2.70 55.99
C TYR A 7 73.10 2.70 55.28
N SER A 8 73.07 3.05 53.98
CA SER A 8 71.92 2.93 53.06
C SER A 8 72.13 1.78 52.07
N MET A 9 71.06 1.07 51.68
CA MET A 9 70.98 0.50 50.32
C MET A 9 69.52 0.38 49.86
N SER A 10 69.19 1.06 48.76
CA SER A 10 67.88 1.05 48.11
C SER A 10 67.63 -0.26 47.37
N PHE A 11 66.37 -0.70 47.29
CA PHE A 11 65.86 -1.35 46.08
C PHE A 11 64.37 -1.04 45.89
N VAL A 12 64.07 -0.22 44.88
CA VAL A 12 62.70 0.01 44.38
C VAL A 12 62.40 -1.12 43.40
N LEU A 13 61.51 -2.04 43.78
CA LEU A 13 61.03 -3.09 42.88
C LEU A 13 60.00 -2.49 41.92
N CYS A 14 60.47 -2.19 40.71
CA CYS A 14 59.64 -1.63 39.64
C CYS A 14 58.84 -2.73 38.93
N PHE A 15 57.73 -2.32 38.31
CA PHE A 15 56.76 -3.14 37.57
C PHE A 15 57.37 -4.13 36.57
N MET A 16 56.79 -5.33 36.52
CA MET A 16 56.46 -6.00 35.25
C MET A 16 55.27 -6.94 35.45
N PHE A 17 54.07 -6.37 35.58
CA PHE A 17 52.84 -7.11 35.32
C PHE A 17 52.75 -7.32 33.81
N TRP A 18 53.17 -8.49 33.33
CA TRP A 18 53.03 -8.86 31.93
C TRP A 18 51.55 -9.20 31.67
N GLY A 19 50.74 -8.16 31.55
CA GLY A 19 49.38 -8.28 31.09
C GLY A 19 49.40 -8.86 29.68
N ILE A 20 48.96 -10.12 29.55
CA ILE A 20 48.56 -10.66 28.25
C ILE A 20 47.28 -9.89 27.88
N ALA A 21 47.48 -8.72 27.28
CA ALA A 21 46.46 -8.05 26.50
C ALA A 21 46.22 -8.93 25.28
N SER A 22 45.35 -9.92 25.44
CA SER A 22 44.70 -10.58 24.32
C SER A 22 43.92 -9.51 23.59
N ASN A 23 44.57 -8.90 22.59
CA ASN A 23 43.98 -8.02 21.59
C ASN A 23 42.97 -8.83 20.77
N VAL A 24 41.82 -9.13 21.38
CA VAL A 24 40.60 -9.46 20.67
C VAL A 24 40.06 -8.14 20.13
N PHE A 25 40.79 -7.59 19.16
CA PHE A 25 40.13 -6.82 18.12
C PHE A 25 39.14 -7.81 17.51
N ALA A 26 37.85 -7.63 17.78
CA ALA A 26 36.81 -8.28 17.02
C ALA A 26 37.11 -7.97 15.55
N ALA A 27 37.43 -9.00 14.76
CA ALA A 27 37.79 -8.81 13.38
C ALA A 27 36.62 -8.09 12.69
N GLU A 28 36.87 -6.90 12.17
CA GLU A 28 35.83 -6.12 11.51
C GLU A 28 35.17 -7.00 10.44
N ASN A 29 33.84 -7.13 10.53
CA ASN A 29 33.11 -8.24 9.93
C ASN A 29 33.50 -8.41 8.45
N ALA A 30 33.82 -9.63 8.03
CA ALA A 30 34.37 -9.89 6.70
C ALA A 30 33.45 -9.41 5.56
N CYS A 31 32.13 -9.41 5.79
CA CYS A 31 31.15 -8.81 4.89
C CYS A 31 31.36 -7.29 4.78
N ILE A 32 31.48 -6.58 5.91
CA ILE A 32 31.74 -5.13 5.95
C ILE A 32 33.04 -4.79 5.21
N GLU A 33 34.14 -5.46 5.52
CA GLU A 33 35.46 -5.16 4.94
C GLU A 33 35.54 -5.38 3.41
N CYS A 34 34.80 -6.37 2.90
CA CYS A 34 34.64 -6.58 1.47
C CYS A 34 33.68 -5.54 0.86
N HIS A 35 32.50 -5.35 1.45
CA HIS A 35 31.45 -4.50 0.90
C HIS A 35 31.74 -3.00 1.01
N LYS A 36 32.65 -2.55 1.89
CA LYS A 36 33.24 -1.19 1.83
C LYS A 36 33.84 -0.88 0.47
N LYS A 37 34.32 -1.90 -0.26
CA LYS A 37 34.91 -1.77 -1.61
C LYS A 37 33.89 -2.12 -2.70
N MET A 38 33.05 -3.14 -2.49
CA MET A 38 32.12 -3.64 -3.51
C MET A 38 30.80 -2.86 -3.58
N THR A 39 30.20 -2.52 -2.44
CA THR A 39 28.91 -1.78 -2.34
C THR A 39 28.98 -0.67 -1.28
N PRO A 40 29.90 0.32 -1.41
CA PRO A 40 30.17 1.32 -0.39
C PRO A 40 28.94 2.10 0.10
N GLY A 41 27.95 2.32 -0.77
CA GLY A 41 26.68 2.96 -0.38
C GLY A 41 25.88 2.15 0.64
N GLN A 42 25.77 0.83 0.47
CA GLN A 42 25.03 -0.04 1.38
C GLN A 42 25.69 -0.11 2.76
N VAL A 43 27.03 -0.21 2.80
CA VAL A 43 27.78 -0.18 4.07
C VAL A 43 27.67 1.20 4.72
N LYS A 44 27.68 2.29 3.96
CA LYS A 44 27.45 3.64 4.49
C LYS A 44 26.07 3.78 5.12
N ASP A 45 25.01 3.35 4.45
CA ASP A 45 23.64 3.40 4.97
C ASP A 45 23.48 2.53 6.22
N TRP A 46 24.04 1.32 6.23
CA TRP A 46 24.10 0.48 7.42
C TRP A 46 24.86 1.16 8.56
N SER A 47 26.02 1.78 8.30
CA SER A 47 26.89 2.37 9.33
C SER A 47 26.26 3.55 10.09
N VAL A 48 25.20 4.15 9.56
CA VAL A 48 24.41 5.22 10.22
C VAL A 48 23.08 4.72 10.81
N SER A 49 22.81 3.41 10.74
CA SER A 49 21.57 2.80 11.23
C SER A 49 21.62 2.46 12.72
N LYS A 50 20.45 2.29 13.34
CA LYS A 50 20.36 1.70 14.69
C LYS A 50 20.79 0.24 14.73
N HIS A 51 20.82 -0.47 13.61
CA HIS A 51 21.34 -1.84 13.54
C HIS A 51 22.86 -1.86 13.75
N ALA A 52 23.62 -0.95 13.12
CA ALA A 52 25.05 -0.82 13.37
C ALA A 52 25.38 -0.38 14.80
N GLU A 53 24.59 0.53 15.39
CA GLU A 53 24.74 0.93 16.81
C GLU A 53 24.48 -0.20 17.82
N ASN A 54 23.83 -1.30 17.41
CA ASN A 54 23.48 -2.45 18.25
C ASN A 54 24.11 -3.76 17.72
N ASP A 55 25.25 -3.67 17.04
CA ASP A 55 26.05 -4.80 16.53
C ASP A 55 25.30 -5.80 15.62
N VAL A 56 24.19 -5.38 15.00
CA VAL A 56 23.47 -6.18 13.99
C VAL A 56 24.20 -6.07 12.66
N THR A 57 25.13 -6.99 12.42
CA THR A 57 25.99 -7.06 11.22
C THR A 57 25.28 -7.67 10.01
N CYS A 58 25.92 -7.59 8.83
CA CYS A 58 25.33 -7.99 7.55
C CYS A 58 24.84 -9.45 7.54
N ASP A 59 25.63 -10.36 8.10
CA ASP A 59 25.39 -11.80 8.18
C ASP A 59 24.21 -12.18 9.09
N VAL A 60 23.83 -11.33 10.06
CA VAL A 60 22.63 -11.54 10.88
C VAL A 60 21.36 -11.58 10.01
N CYS A 61 21.30 -10.77 8.96
CA CYS A 61 20.18 -10.73 8.02
C CYS A 61 20.42 -11.57 6.75
N HIS A 62 21.66 -11.61 6.25
CA HIS A 62 22.03 -12.18 4.95
C HIS A 62 22.74 -13.54 5.01
N GLY A 63 22.98 -14.07 6.21
CA GLY A 63 23.73 -15.31 6.44
C GLY A 63 25.21 -15.20 6.08
N ASP A 64 25.95 -16.29 6.34
CA ASP A 64 27.39 -16.40 6.05
C ASP A 64 27.69 -17.24 4.78
N ALA A 65 26.67 -17.74 4.09
CA ALA A 65 26.84 -18.72 3.01
C ALA A 65 27.57 -18.18 1.76
N HIS A 66 27.56 -16.86 1.55
CA HIS A 66 28.30 -16.15 0.51
C HIS A 66 29.67 -15.70 1.04
N LYS A 67 30.76 -16.08 0.36
CA LYS A 67 32.15 -15.81 0.77
C LYS A 67 33.04 -15.26 -0.35
N SER A 68 32.63 -15.32 -1.62
CA SER A 68 33.37 -14.71 -2.74
C SER A 68 32.44 -14.23 -3.86
N LYS A 69 32.97 -13.40 -4.77
CA LYS A 69 32.28 -12.95 -6.00
C LYS A 69 31.65 -14.08 -6.83
N ASP A 70 32.13 -15.32 -6.69
CA ASP A 70 31.71 -16.47 -7.47
C ASP A 70 30.52 -17.20 -6.83
N ASP A 71 30.14 -16.85 -5.59
CA ASP A 71 29.03 -17.46 -4.86
C ASP A 71 27.99 -16.49 -4.29
N VAL A 72 27.91 -15.27 -4.85
CA VAL A 72 26.86 -14.27 -4.58
C VAL A 72 25.45 -14.87 -4.60
N ALA A 73 25.21 -15.87 -5.44
CA ALA A 73 23.93 -16.58 -5.53
C ALA A 73 23.50 -17.29 -4.23
N LYS A 74 24.40 -17.52 -3.27
CA LYS A 74 24.13 -18.11 -1.95
C LYS A 74 23.70 -17.09 -0.89
N VAL A 75 23.76 -15.78 -1.16
CA VAL A 75 23.35 -14.77 -0.17
C VAL A 75 21.87 -14.94 0.17
N GLN A 76 21.55 -15.00 1.47
CA GLN A 76 20.17 -14.95 1.91
C GLN A 76 19.63 -13.53 1.67
N LEU A 77 18.44 -13.44 1.09
CA LEU A 77 17.71 -12.18 1.07
C LEU A 77 16.66 -12.27 2.17
N PRO A 78 16.73 -11.41 3.21
CA PRO A 78 15.81 -11.49 4.33
C PRO A 78 14.38 -11.27 3.87
N ASP A 79 13.44 -11.97 4.50
CA ASP A 79 12.01 -11.71 4.44
C ASP A 79 11.53 -11.19 5.81
N GLU A 80 10.20 -11.08 5.98
CA GLU A 80 9.63 -10.58 7.23
C GLU A 80 9.92 -11.50 8.44
N HIS A 81 10.18 -12.79 8.22
CA HIS A 81 10.47 -13.75 9.29
C HIS A 81 11.87 -13.57 9.87
N VAL A 82 12.84 -13.12 9.06
CA VAL A 82 14.16 -12.71 9.56
C VAL A 82 14.01 -11.50 10.49
N CYS A 83 13.22 -10.50 10.08
CA CYS A 83 12.91 -9.35 10.93
C CYS A 83 12.17 -9.74 12.23
N ALA A 84 11.27 -10.72 12.16
CA ALA A 84 10.48 -11.19 13.30
C ALA A 84 11.30 -11.79 14.45
N GLN A 85 12.54 -12.24 14.19
CA GLN A 85 13.45 -12.78 15.22
C GLN A 85 13.78 -11.75 16.31
N CYS A 86 13.79 -10.46 15.96
CA CYS A 86 14.01 -9.34 16.89
C CYS A 86 12.78 -8.41 17.02
N HIS A 87 11.91 -8.36 16.02
CA HIS A 87 10.77 -7.43 15.93
C HIS A 87 9.42 -8.16 15.92
N GLU A 88 9.26 -9.16 16.80
CA GLU A 88 8.06 -10.00 16.87
C GLU A 88 6.77 -9.18 17.02
N GLU A 89 6.76 -8.13 17.85
CA GLU A 89 5.57 -7.29 18.06
C GLU A 89 5.14 -6.58 16.76
N GLN A 90 6.11 -5.97 16.05
CA GLN A 90 5.85 -5.24 14.81
C GLN A 90 5.44 -6.22 13.70
N PHE A 91 6.07 -7.39 13.59
CA PHE A 91 5.69 -8.45 12.66
C PHE A 91 4.26 -8.97 12.94
N ASN A 92 3.94 -9.31 14.19
CA ASN A 92 2.61 -9.75 14.59
C ASN A 92 1.54 -8.67 14.42
N SER A 93 1.94 -7.39 14.42
CA SER A 93 1.06 -6.27 14.08
C SER A 93 0.86 -6.14 12.57
N PHE A 94 1.92 -6.26 11.77
CA PHE A 94 1.88 -6.20 10.30
C PHE A 94 1.04 -7.32 9.70
N LYS A 95 1.22 -8.55 10.20
CA LYS A 95 0.44 -9.76 9.85
C LYS A 95 -1.07 -9.62 10.11
N LYS A 96 -1.49 -8.65 10.94
CA LYS A 96 -2.91 -8.34 11.21
C LYS A 96 -3.45 -7.18 10.37
N GLY A 97 -2.60 -6.49 9.60
CA GLY A 97 -2.98 -5.41 8.68
C GLY A 97 -3.22 -5.91 7.26
N LYS A 98 -3.75 -5.03 6.40
CA LYS A 98 -4.00 -5.32 4.97
C LYS A 98 -2.72 -5.41 4.13
N HIS A 99 -1.65 -4.71 4.52
CA HIS A 99 -0.41 -4.73 3.75
C HIS A 99 0.26 -6.11 3.68
N GLN A 100 0.03 -7.00 4.65
CA GLN A 100 0.52 -8.39 4.56
C GLN A 100 -0.07 -9.17 3.37
N PHE A 101 -1.22 -8.73 2.85
CA PHE A 101 -1.89 -9.36 1.71
C PHE A 101 -1.63 -8.65 0.36
N GLY A 102 -0.72 -7.68 0.24
CA GLY A 102 -0.57 -6.89 -0.99
C GLY A 102 -0.31 -7.77 -2.22
N TRP A 103 0.70 -8.65 -2.15
CA TRP A 103 1.05 -9.58 -3.24
C TRP A 103 -0.07 -10.59 -3.56
N THR A 104 -0.71 -11.14 -2.52
CA THR A 104 -1.84 -12.07 -2.68
C THR A 104 -3.07 -11.38 -3.27
N SER A 105 -3.31 -10.11 -2.91
CA SER A 105 -4.41 -9.31 -3.46
C SER A 105 -4.16 -8.96 -4.92
N LEU A 106 -2.93 -8.62 -5.30
CA LEU A 106 -2.51 -8.40 -6.69
C LEU A 106 -2.82 -9.64 -7.54
N ASN A 107 -2.33 -10.80 -7.12
CA ASN A 107 -2.50 -12.05 -7.85
C ASN A 107 -3.95 -12.56 -7.88
N ALA A 108 -4.80 -12.13 -6.94
CA ALA A 108 -6.23 -12.42 -6.94
C ALA A 108 -7.05 -11.57 -7.94
N LEU A 109 -6.48 -10.48 -8.49
CA LEU A 109 -7.18 -9.66 -9.48
C LEU A 109 -7.11 -10.30 -10.88
N PRO A 110 -8.24 -10.40 -11.62
CA PRO A 110 -8.24 -11.00 -12.96
C PRO A 110 -7.36 -10.28 -13.98
N ILE A 111 -7.17 -8.97 -13.81
CA ILE A 111 -6.34 -8.12 -14.68
C ILE A 111 -4.85 -8.49 -14.64
N THR A 112 -4.33 -8.96 -13.50
CA THR A 112 -2.91 -9.32 -13.30
C THR A 112 -2.43 -10.36 -14.31
N HIS A 113 -3.31 -11.25 -14.73
CA HIS A 113 -3.02 -12.36 -15.65
C HIS A 113 -3.20 -11.99 -17.14
N VAL A 114 -3.40 -10.69 -17.43
CA VAL A 114 -3.60 -10.11 -18.78
C VAL A 114 -2.95 -8.73 -18.93
N GLU A 115 -1.88 -8.48 -18.18
CA GLU A 115 -1.03 -7.29 -18.27
C GLU A 115 0.43 -7.73 -18.56
N PRO A 116 1.31 -6.84 -19.07
CA PRO A 116 2.73 -7.15 -19.26
C PRO A 116 3.46 -7.49 -17.95
N ASP A 117 4.29 -8.54 -17.98
CA ASP A 117 5.07 -9.02 -16.82
C ASP A 117 5.97 -7.91 -16.21
N GLU A 118 6.50 -7.01 -17.05
CA GLU A 118 7.33 -5.89 -16.63
C GLU A 118 6.57 -4.87 -15.74
N LEU A 119 5.25 -4.77 -15.92
CA LEU A 119 4.37 -3.95 -15.08
C LEU A 119 3.89 -4.73 -13.85
N MET A 120 3.64 -6.03 -13.98
CA MET A 120 3.06 -6.82 -12.90
C MET A 120 4.07 -7.26 -11.85
N GLU A 121 5.23 -7.76 -12.25
CA GLU A 121 6.13 -8.50 -11.34
C GLU A 121 7.56 -7.95 -11.33
N GLY A 122 7.97 -7.19 -12.36
CA GLY A 122 9.28 -6.53 -12.44
C GLY A 122 9.53 -5.35 -11.50
N GLY A 123 8.67 -5.12 -10.49
CA GLY A 123 8.80 -4.04 -9.50
C GLY A 123 8.66 -2.62 -10.07
N ARG A 124 8.17 -2.46 -11.31
CA ARG A 124 8.12 -1.17 -12.05
C ARG A 124 6.72 -0.74 -12.51
N GLY A 125 5.68 -1.51 -12.16
CA GLY A 125 4.27 -1.14 -12.32
C GLY A 125 3.49 -1.50 -11.05
N CYS A 126 2.40 -2.25 -11.19
CA CYS A 126 1.59 -2.74 -10.07
C CYS A 126 2.43 -3.48 -9.02
N GLY A 127 3.39 -4.32 -9.44
CA GLY A 127 4.33 -4.99 -8.53
C GLY A 127 5.20 -4.02 -7.73
N GLY A 128 5.52 -2.84 -8.27
CA GLY A 128 6.30 -1.82 -7.55
C GLY A 128 5.60 -1.23 -6.32
N CYS A 129 4.28 -1.42 -6.19
CA CYS A 129 3.49 -1.01 -5.04
C CYS A 129 2.89 -2.20 -4.26
N HIS A 130 2.64 -3.31 -4.94
CA HIS A 130 1.95 -4.48 -4.39
C HIS A 130 2.86 -5.69 -4.11
N ASN A 131 4.18 -5.61 -4.29
CA ASN A 131 5.10 -6.67 -3.84
C ASN A 131 5.21 -6.78 -2.31
N MET A 132 4.71 -5.78 -1.58
CA MET A 132 4.51 -5.87 -0.13
C MET A 132 3.52 -7.00 0.22
N GLY A 133 3.90 -7.87 1.14
CA GLY A 133 3.08 -8.95 1.69
C GLY A 133 3.90 -10.15 2.16
N ILE A 134 3.41 -10.87 3.17
CA ILE A 134 4.05 -12.10 3.67
C ILE A 134 3.77 -13.20 2.65
N LYS A 135 4.78 -13.55 1.85
CA LYS A 135 4.64 -14.54 0.76
C LYS A 135 4.78 -15.96 1.28
N THR A 136 4.02 -16.89 0.71
CA THR A 136 4.23 -18.33 0.93
C THR A 136 5.49 -18.82 0.21
N GLU A 137 6.01 -19.97 0.60
CA GLU A 137 7.19 -20.56 -0.05
C GLU A 137 6.92 -20.91 -1.53
N GLU A 138 5.69 -21.26 -1.88
CA GLU A 138 5.26 -21.47 -3.28
C GLU A 138 5.31 -20.16 -4.08
N GLN A 139 4.86 -19.04 -3.49
CA GLN A 139 4.92 -17.73 -4.12
C GLN A 139 6.37 -17.27 -4.31
N LYS A 140 7.24 -17.42 -3.30
CA LYS A 140 8.67 -17.12 -3.40
C LYS A 140 9.36 -17.98 -4.46
N LYS A 141 9.04 -19.29 -4.51
CA LYS A 141 9.56 -20.23 -5.51
C LYS A 141 9.15 -19.81 -6.92
N ALA A 142 7.88 -19.46 -7.13
CA ALA A 142 7.40 -18.97 -8.42
C ALA A 142 8.14 -17.70 -8.86
N GLN A 143 8.34 -16.73 -7.95
CA GLN A 143 9.13 -15.52 -8.26
C GLN A 143 10.57 -15.85 -8.66
N HIS A 144 11.22 -16.77 -7.94
CA HIS A 144 12.58 -17.20 -8.27
C HIS A 144 12.70 -17.98 -9.59
N GLU A 145 11.69 -18.75 -9.98
CA GLU A 145 11.62 -19.44 -11.28
C GLU A 145 11.55 -18.46 -12.46
N HIS A 146 10.94 -17.29 -12.27
CA HIS A 146 10.94 -16.18 -13.24
C HIS A 146 12.18 -15.27 -13.15
N GLY A 147 13.15 -15.62 -12.31
CA GLY A 147 14.38 -14.83 -12.11
C GLY A 147 14.23 -13.61 -11.20
N TRP A 148 13.05 -13.37 -10.62
CA TRP A 148 12.81 -12.29 -9.67
C TRP A 148 13.39 -12.68 -8.30
N ARG A 149 14.56 -12.11 -8.00
CA ARG A 149 15.31 -12.42 -6.78
C ARG A 149 15.06 -11.42 -5.64
N TYR A 150 14.69 -10.19 -5.96
CA TYR A 150 14.63 -9.06 -5.01
C TYR A 150 13.19 -8.73 -4.59
N GLN A 151 13.03 -7.88 -3.56
CA GLN A 151 11.73 -7.46 -3.00
C GLN A 151 10.90 -8.61 -2.37
N ASN A 152 11.59 -9.62 -1.81
CA ASN A 152 10.95 -10.65 -0.98
C ASN A 152 10.51 -10.13 0.40
N ASN A 153 10.98 -8.95 0.82
CA ASN A 153 10.71 -8.33 2.11
C ASN A 153 9.70 -7.17 1.99
N SER A 154 8.75 -7.11 2.92
CA SER A 154 7.86 -5.96 3.15
C SER A 154 8.43 -4.93 4.13
N CYS A 155 9.35 -5.35 5.00
CA CYS A 155 9.83 -4.54 6.12
C CYS A 155 10.87 -3.47 5.74
N ASP A 156 11.04 -3.15 4.46
CA ASP A 156 11.85 -2.02 4.01
C ASP A 156 11.14 -1.07 3.02
N GLU A 157 9.82 -1.22 2.85
CA GLU A 157 9.00 -0.35 1.98
C GLU A 157 8.68 1.03 2.62
N CYS A 158 8.87 1.20 3.93
CA CYS A 158 8.63 2.47 4.64
C CYS A 158 9.86 3.02 5.38
N HIS A 159 10.73 2.15 5.90
CA HIS A 159 12.03 2.50 6.46
C HIS A 159 13.09 1.72 5.68
N THR A 160 13.74 2.40 4.73
CA THR A 160 14.41 1.74 3.61
C THR A 160 15.74 1.12 4.03
N ARG A 161 16.05 -0.01 3.39
CA ARG A 161 17.38 -0.64 3.49
C ARG A 161 18.44 0.33 2.93
N HIS A 162 19.61 0.49 3.54
CA HIS A 162 20.12 -0.24 4.72
C HIS A 162 20.12 0.63 6.00
N SER A 163 19.47 1.79 5.97
CA SER A 163 19.39 2.70 7.12
C SER A 163 18.33 2.30 8.14
N PHE A 164 17.23 1.67 7.68
CA PHE A 164 16.09 1.24 8.49
C PHE A 164 15.58 2.34 9.45
N SER A 165 15.52 3.58 8.95
CA SER A 165 15.29 4.76 9.77
C SER A 165 13.83 4.89 10.22
N LYS A 166 13.58 4.81 11.53
CA LYS A 166 12.26 5.12 12.11
C LYS A 166 11.78 6.54 11.74
N THR A 167 12.71 7.50 11.64
CA THR A 167 12.39 8.89 11.26
C THR A 167 11.94 9.00 9.81
N GLU A 168 12.50 8.19 8.92
CA GLU A 168 12.06 8.06 7.53
C GLU A 168 10.64 7.47 7.47
N ALA A 169 10.40 6.34 8.13
CA ALA A 169 9.07 5.72 8.18
C ALA A 169 8.00 6.58 8.85
N GLN A 170 8.38 7.56 9.69
CA GLN A 170 7.46 8.53 10.30
C GLN A 170 7.20 9.77 9.42
N ASN A 171 7.95 9.96 8.33
CA ASN A 171 7.69 11.01 7.34
C ASN A 171 6.57 10.55 6.38
N PRO A 172 5.49 11.32 6.17
CA PRO A 172 4.45 11.06 5.17
C PRO A 172 4.95 10.68 3.77
N GLN A 173 6.13 11.15 3.37
CA GLN A 173 6.74 10.81 2.08
C GLN A 173 7.07 9.31 1.93
N ALA A 174 7.27 8.56 3.01
CA ALA A 174 7.45 7.11 2.96
C ALA A 174 6.22 6.39 2.36
N CYS A 175 5.03 6.98 2.48
CA CYS A 175 3.81 6.45 1.86
C CYS A 175 3.65 6.86 0.40
N GLN A 176 4.34 7.91 -0.06
CA GLN A 176 4.04 8.63 -1.29
C GLN A 176 4.14 7.76 -2.54
N GLN A 177 5.16 6.91 -2.65
CA GLN A 177 5.41 6.10 -3.85
C GLN A 177 4.21 5.24 -4.25
N CYS A 178 3.51 4.68 -3.27
CA CYS A 178 2.36 3.80 -3.49
C CYS A 178 1.03 4.55 -3.40
N HIS A 179 0.88 5.45 -2.43
CA HIS A 179 -0.39 6.11 -2.12
C HIS A 179 -0.56 7.44 -2.88
N MET A 180 -0.47 7.40 -4.22
CA MET A 180 -0.56 8.57 -5.10
C MET A 180 -1.34 8.29 -6.39
N GLY A 181 -1.47 9.29 -7.27
CA GLY A 181 -1.65 9.07 -8.70
C GLY A 181 -3.09 8.89 -9.19
N TYR A 182 -3.32 7.89 -10.05
CA TYR A 182 -4.53 7.80 -10.87
C TYR A 182 -5.78 7.46 -10.06
N ASP A 183 -5.73 6.47 -9.17
CA ASP A 183 -6.90 5.90 -8.49
C ASP A 183 -6.95 6.20 -6.99
N HIS A 184 -5.80 6.28 -6.31
CA HIS A 184 -5.71 6.66 -4.90
C HIS A 184 -4.70 7.79 -4.65
N PRO A 185 -5.00 9.05 -5.05
CA PRO A 185 -4.13 10.22 -4.86
C PRO A 185 -4.09 10.73 -3.41
N GLN A 186 -3.83 9.84 -2.46
CA GLN A 186 -3.94 10.09 -1.02
C GLN A 186 -2.81 11.01 -0.54
N TRP A 187 -1.62 10.88 -1.13
CA TRP A 187 -0.54 11.84 -0.99
C TRP A 187 -0.98 13.23 -1.46
N GLU A 188 -1.52 13.39 -2.66
CA GLU A 188 -1.90 14.69 -3.21
C GLU A 188 -3.04 15.33 -2.41
N MET A 189 -4.04 14.52 -2.01
CA MET A 189 -5.14 14.94 -1.15
C MET A 189 -4.65 15.40 0.22
N TRP A 190 -3.80 14.62 0.90
CA TRP A 190 -3.27 14.98 2.21
C TRP A 190 -2.28 16.15 2.14
N SER A 191 -1.33 16.15 1.21
CA SER A 191 -0.25 17.14 1.10
C SER A 191 -0.79 18.54 0.84
N SER A 192 -1.79 18.69 -0.04
CA SER A 192 -2.47 19.96 -0.32
C SER A 192 -3.65 20.27 0.63
N SER A 193 -3.97 19.39 1.58
CA SER A 193 -4.91 19.70 2.67
C SER A 193 -4.28 20.64 3.71
N LYS A 194 -5.10 21.17 4.62
CA LYS A 194 -4.59 21.92 5.80
C LYS A 194 -3.79 21.05 6.78
N HIS A 195 -3.87 19.72 6.72
CA HIS A 195 -3.00 18.85 7.51
C HIS A 195 -1.58 18.78 6.91
N GLY A 196 -1.46 18.52 5.60
CA GLY A 196 -0.18 18.46 4.89
C GLY A 196 0.54 19.81 4.85
N GLU A 197 -0.15 20.89 4.47
CA GLU A 197 0.46 22.23 4.44
C GLU A 197 0.97 22.69 5.81
N ARG A 198 0.27 22.33 6.90
CA ARG A 198 0.76 22.58 8.27
C ARG A 198 1.97 21.71 8.62
N TYR A 199 2.02 20.46 8.16
CA TYR A 199 3.19 19.61 8.33
C TYR A 199 4.41 20.20 7.62
N PHE A 200 4.29 20.65 6.37
CA PHE A 200 5.40 21.28 5.65
C PHE A 200 5.83 22.61 6.28
N ALA A 201 4.88 23.45 6.72
CA ALA A 201 5.21 24.67 7.46
C ALA A 201 5.98 24.38 8.76
N LYS A 202 5.56 23.35 9.52
CA LYS A 202 6.26 22.87 10.71
C LYS A 202 7.67 22.36 10.40
N MET A 203 7.84 21.55 9.36
CA MET A 203 9.15 21.05 8.93
C MET A 203 10.09 22.17 8.46
N ARG A 204 9.56 23.25 7.88
CA ARG A 204 10.31 24.47 7.54
C ARG A 204 10.58 25.41 8.73
N GLY A 205 10.22 25.03 9.96
CA GLY A 205 10.37 25.88 11.15
C GLY A 205 9.43 27.10 11.18
N GLN A 206 8.42 27.14 10.33
CA GLN A 206 7.42 28.23 10.25
C GLN A 206 6.30 28.06 11.29
N LEU A 207 6.27 26.93 12.01
CA LEU A 207 5.40 26.66 13.15
C LEU A 207 6.22 26.05 14.30
N PRO A 208 5.76 26.16 15.57
CA PRO A 208 6.36 25.49 16.72
C PRO A 208 6.52 23.95 16.55
N LYS A 209 7.51 23.37 17.23
CA LYS A 209 7.80 21.91 17.15
C LYS A 209 6.67 21.02 17.67
N ASP A 210 5.85 21.53 18.57
CA ASP A 210 4.65 20.91 19.13
C ASP A 210 3.37 21.22 18.33
N ALA A 211 3.44 22.07 17.30
CA ALA A 211 2.26 22.45 16.52
C ALA A 211 1.54 21.22 15.94
N PRO A 212 0.20 21.13 16.05
CA PRO A 212 -0.56 20.01 15.53
C PRO A 212 -0.56 20.02 14.00
N ALA A 213 -0.09 18.92 13.43
CA ALA A 213 -0.02 18.62 12.01
C ALA A 213 0.03 17.08 11.85
N PRO A 214 -1.11 16.40 11.59
CA PRO A 214 -1.16 14.94 11.56
C PRO A 214 -0.55 14.38 10.27
N THR A 215 0.25 13.33 10.43
CA THR A 215 0.87 12.56 9.34
C THR A 215 -0.01 11.37 8.92
N CYS A 216 0.30 10.75 7.78
CA CYS A 216 -0.32 9.49 7.36
C CYS A 216 -0.24 8.43 8.47
N GLN A 217 0.95 8.30 9.06
CA GLN A 217 1.27 7.37 10.14
C GLN A 217 0.51 7.68 11.43
N PHE A 218 0.37 8.95 11.82
CA PHE A 218 -0.39 9.32 13.02
C PHE A 218 -1.87 8.88 12.93
N CYS A 219 -2.47 8.98 11.74
CA CYS A 219 -3.86 8.60 11.53
C CYS A 219 -4.07 7.09 11.28
N HIS A 220 -3.19 6.44 10.51
CA HIS A 220 -3.38 5.08 10.01
C HIS A 220 -2.51 4.00 10.68
N LEU A 221 -1.43 4.40 11.36
CA LEU A 221 -0.51 3.54 12.11
C LEU A 221 -0.38 4.04 13.56
N PRO A 222 -1.51 4.16 14.29
CA PRO A 222 -1.54 4.74 15.63
C PRO A 222 -0.62 4.00 16.61
N ASP A 223 0.04 4.76 17.49
CA ASP A 223 0.88 4.26 18.57
C ASP A 223 2.06 3.36 18.10
N GLY A 224 2.42 3.42 16.82
CA GLY A 224 3.48 2.59 16.22
C GLY A 224 3.01 1.20 15.76
N THR A 225 1.70 0.93 15.77
CA THR A 225 1.14 -0.29 15.19
C THR A 225 1.47 -0.38 13.70
N HIS A 226 1.68 -1.59 13.19
CA HIS A 226 1.83 -1.88 11.77
C HIS A 226 0.51 -2.38 11.15
N ASN A 227 -0.60 -2.28 11.88
CA ASN A 227 -1.93 -2.71 11.46
C ASN A 227 -2.71 -1.57 10.77
N ASN A 228 -2.69 -1.53 9.45
CA ASN A 228 -3.18 -0.43 8.60
C ASN A 228 -4.69 -0.53 8.24
N HIS A 229 -5.57 -0.60 9.23
CA HIS A 229 -7.01 -0.71 8.99
C HIS A 229 -7.77 0.62 8.86
N THR A 230 -8.86 0.59 8.10
CA THR A 230 -9.81 1.70 7.91
C THR A 230 -11.23 1.15 7.81
N SER A 231 -12.22 1.96 8.22
CA SER A 231 -13.64 1.54 8.26
C SER A 231 -14.20 1.19 6.88
N TRP A 232 -13.90 1.99 5.84
CA TRP A 232 -14.46 1.82 4.48
C TRP A 232 -13.54 1.14 3.47
N GLY A 233 -12.22 1.12 3.70
CA GLY A 233 -11.25 0.63 2.73
C GLY A 233 -11.21 1.43 1.41
N PHE A 234 -10.43 0.93 0.45
CA PHE A 234 -10.26 1.54 -0.88
C PHE A 234 -11.52 1.45 -1.76
N LEU A 235 -12.33 0.40 -1.63
CA LEU A 235 -13.50 0.23 -2.51
C LEU A 235 -14.71 1.07 -2.06
N GLY A 236 -14.77 1.48 -0.78
CA GLY A 236 -15.91 2.22 -0.23
C GLY A 236 -17.23 1.44 -0.31
N VAL A 237 -17.19 0.13 -0.07
CA VAL A 237 -18.33 -0.78 -0.13
C VAL A 237 -18.56 -1.51 1.19
N ARG A 238 -19.84 -1.72 1.54
CA ARG A 238 -20.25 -2.63 2.63
C ARG A 238 -21.73 -3.00 2.50
N LEU A 239 -22.10 -4.13 3.09
CA LEU A 239 -23.47 -4.48 3.46
C LEU A 239 -23.43 -5.16 4.84
N PRO A 240 -24.49 -5.06 5.67
CA PRO A 240 -25.73 -4.32 5.44
C PRO A 240 -25.59 -2.80 5.63
N ILE A 241 -26.52 -2.07 5.02
CA ILE A 241 -26.78 -0.64 5.21
C ILE A 241 -28.28 -0.47 5.46
N GLN A 242 -28.66 0.41 6.39
CA GLN A 242 -30.08 0.63 6.76
C GLN A 242 -30.84 1.48 5.73
N ASP A 243 -30.17 2.47 5.14
CA ASP A 243 -30.71 3.30 4.07
C ASP A 243 -30.91 2.45 2.81
N LYS A 244 -32.17 2.28 2.37
CA LYS A 244 -32.52 1.37 1.28
C LYS A 244 -31.94 1.79 -0.06
N GLU A 245 -32.00 3.08 -0.39
CA GLU A 245 -31.47 3.61 -1.65
C GLU A 245 -29.96 3.36 -1.75
N TRP A 246 -29.22 3.61 -0.66
CA TRP A 246 -27.79 3.32 -0.58
C TRP A 246 -27.49 1.83 -0.62
N ALA A 247 -28.29 1.00 0.05
CA ALA A 247 -28.14 -0.46 0.02
C ALA A 247 -28.36 -1.03 -1.39
N ASP A 248 -29.39 -0.57 -2.11
CA ASP A 248 -29.66 -0.96 -3.49
C ASP A 248 -28.50 -0.52 -4.42
N ALA A 249 -27.98 0.70 -4.25
CA ALA A 249 -26.83 1.20 -5.00
C ALA A 249 -25.53 0.43 -4.68
N GLN A 250 -25.30 0.03 -3.42
CA GLN A 250 -24.20 -0.87 -3.05
C GLN A 250 -24.33 -2.24 -3.73
N VAL A 251 -25.55 -2.80 -3.85
CA VAL A 251 -25.77 -4.07 -4.57
C VAL A 251 -25.41 -3.92 -6.06
N VAL A 252 -25.76 -2.80 -6.71
CA VAL A 252 -25.34 -2.52 -8.10
C VAL A 252 -23.81 -2.44 -8.21
N LEU A 253 -23.14 -1.74 -7.30
CA LEU A 253 -21.68 -1.64 -7.28
C LEU A 253 -20.99 -2.99 -7.00
N LEU A 254 -21.54 -3.81 -6.09
CA LEU A 254 -21.01 -5.15 -5.79
C LEU A 254 -21.23 -6.15 -6.94
N LYS A 255 -22.27 -5.95 -7.78
CA LYS A 255 -22.41 -6.64 -9.07
C LYS A 255 -21.33 -6.21 -10.06
N ALA A 256 -21.02 -4.90 -10.14
CA ALA A 256 -19.97 -4.38 -11.02
C ALA A 256 -18.54 -4.76 -10.57
N LEU A 257 -18.35 -5.11 -9.30
CA LEU A 257 -17.12 -5.75 -8.80
C LEU A 257 -17.11 -7.28 -9.02
N GLY A 258 -18.19 -7.85 -9.54
CA GLY A 258 -18.40 -9.29 -9.73
C GLY A 258 -18.49 -10.10 -8.43
N VAL A 259 -18.62 -9.43 -7.27
CA VAL A 259 -18.77 -10.06 -5.94
C VAL A 259 -20.17 -10.66 -5.79
N LEU A 260 -21.17 -10.05 -6.43
CA LEU A 260 -22.52 -10.58 -6.60
C LEU A 260 -22.76 -10.90 -8.08
N ASN A 261 -23.43 -12.02 -8.35
CA ASN A 261 -23.88 -12.38 -9.69
C ASN A 261 -24.95 -11.35 -10.16
N PRO A 262 -24.83 -10.78 -11.37
CA PRO A 262 -25.70 -9.69 -11.81
C PRO A 262 -27.16 -10.10 -12.04
N GLU A 263 -27.40 -11.35 -12.41
CA GLU A 263 -28.72 -11.92 -12.69
C GLU A 263 -29.43 -12.37 -11.41
N THR A 264 -28.75 -13.21 -10.61
CA THR A 264 -29.35 -13.89 -9.44
C THR A 264 -29.17 -13.12 -8.12
N GLY A 265 -28.25 -12.14 -8.07
CA GLY A 265 -27.89 -11.41 -6.86
C GLY A 265 -27.14 -12.22 -5.80
N LYS A 266 -26.86 -13.51 -6.05
CA LYS A 266 -26.13 -14.39 -5.12
C LYS A 266 -24.62 -14.07 -5.12
N PRO A 267 -23.91 -14.31 -4.01
CA PRO A 267 -22.45 -14.23 -3.97
C PRO A 267 -21.75 -15.10 -5.03
N THR A 268 -20.60 -14.64 -5.50
CA THR A 268 -19.67 -15.39 -6.35
C THR A 268 -18.43 -15.80 -5.57
N ALA A 269 -17.56 -16.61 -6.18
CA ALA A 269 -16.23 -16.93 -5.63
C ALA A 269 -15.36 -15.69 -5.31
N ARG A 270 -15.62 -14.53 -5.95
CA ARG A 270 -14.92 -13.28 -5.62
C ARG A 270 -15.23 -12.79 -4.21
N LEU A 271 -16.41 -13.09 -3.65
CA LEU A 271 -16.69 -12.76 -2.25
C LEU A 271 -15.73 -13.48 -1.31
N ASP A 272 -15.38 -14.73 -1.60
CA ASP A 272 -14.50 -15.50 -0.72
C ASP A 272 -13.03 -15.09 -0.87
N ALA A 273 -12.60 -14.69 -2.07
CA ALA A 273 -11.31 -14.01 -2.27
C ALA A 273 -11.22 -12.65 -1.53
N VAL A 274 -12.30 -11.85 -1.56
CA VAL A 274 -12.40 -10.57 -0.82
C VAL A 274 -12.33 -10.79 0.70
N LYS A 275 -12.87 -11.91 1.21
CA LYS A 275 -12.76 -12.30 2.62
C LYS A 275 -11.35 -12.79 2.99
N SER A 276 -10.72 -13.61 2.14
CA SER A 276 -9.45 -14.27 2.48
C SER A 276 -8.27 -13.30 2.62
N VAL A 277 -8.35 -12.12 2.00
CA VAL A 277 -7.38 -11.02 2.14
C VAL A 277 -7.87 -9.86 3.02
N ASP A 278 -8.93 -10.08 3.80
CA ASP A 278 -9.54 -9.11 4.73
C ASP A 278 -9.82 -7.72 4.09
N MET A 279 -10.22 -7.69 2.82
CA MET A 279 -10.24 -6.45 2.02
C MET A 279 -11.24 -5.41 2.55
N VAL A 280 -12.34 -5.84 3.15
CA VAL A 280 -13.49 -5.01 3.57
C VAL A 280 -13.94 -5.34 5.00
N ARG A 281 -14.65 -4.42 5.66
CA ARG A 281 -15.27 -4.68 6.96
C ARG A 281 -16.69 -5.23 6.75
N LEU A 282 -16.89 -6.49 7.15
CA LEU A 282 -18.10 -7.28 6.86
C LEU A 282 -19.21 -7.12 7.91
N THR A 283 -18.91 -6.54 9.07
CA THR A 283 -19.87 -6.36 10.17
C THR A 283 -19.90 -4.91 10.63
N GLN A 284 -21.04 -4.45 11.17
CA GLN A 284 -21.12 -3.10 11.76
C GLN A 284 -20.09 -2.93 12.90
N GLU A 285 -19.86 -3.97 13.70
CA GLU A 285 -18.86 -3.96 14.78
C GLU A 285 -17.44 -3.74 14.25
N SER A 286 -17.01 -4.51 13.24
CA SER A 286 -15.67 -4.37 12.64
C SER A 286 -15.49 -3.04 11.91
N TRP A 287 -16.56 -2.45 11.36
CA TRP A 287 -16.54 -1.10 10.81
C TRP A 287 -16.44 -0.04 11.92
N GLN A 288 -17.20 -0.21 13.00
CA GLN A 288 -17.27 0.74 14.12
C GLN A 288 -15.95 0.78 14.89
N ALA A 289 -15.30 -0.36 15.12
CA ALA A 289 -13.99 -0.41 15.78
C ALA A 289 -12.94 0.45 15.05
N GLU A 290 -12.91 0.44 13.72
CA GLU A 290 -12.00 1.30 12.94
C GLU A 290 -12.46 2.77 12.88
N ARG A 291 -13.78 3.03 12.94
CA ARG A 291 -14.33 4.39 13.07
C ARG A 291 -13.97 5.03 14.40
N ASP A 292 -14.07 4.28 15.51
CA ASP A 292 -13.79 4.77 16.86
C ASP A 292 -12.30 5.07 17.07
N LYS A 293 -11.40 4.23 16.53
CA LYS A 293 -9.96 4.52 16.47
C LYS A 293 -9.68 5.85 15.77
N MET A 294 -10.30 6.09 14.61
CA MET A 294 -10.13 7.34 13.87
C MET A 294 -10.69 8.54 14.65
N LEU A 295 -11.88 8.42 15.26
CA LEU A 295 -12.45 9.46 16.12
C LEU A 295 -11.54 9.82 17.29
N ALA A 296 -10.87 8.84 17.91
CA ALA A 296 -9.89 9.09 18.97
C ALA A 296 -8.68 9.89 18.46
N ARG A 297 -8.15 9.58 17.26
CA ARG A 297 -7.06 10.37 16.64
C ARG A 297 -7.51 11.80 16.32
N CYS A 298 -8.68 11.98 15.71
CA CYS A 298 -9.24 13.32 15.46
C CYS A 298 -9.44 14.12 16.76
N SER A 299 -9.90 13.45 17.82
CA SER A 299 -10.15 14.06 19.14
C SER A 299 -8.88 14.45 19.91
N THR A 300 -7.69 14.14 19.38
CA THR A 300 -6.40 14.64 19.91
C THR A 300 -6.19 16.12 19.60
N CYS A 301 -6.88 16.67 18.58
CA CYS A 301 -6.73 18.08 18.17
C CYS A 301 -8.07 18.82 17.96
N HIS A 302 -9.17 18.11 17.76
CA HIS A 302 -10.50 18.68 17.52
C HIS A 302 -11.50 18.23 18.59
N SER A 303 -12.63 18.94 18.71
CA SER A 303 -13.74 18.44 19.53
C SER A 303 -14.34 17.18 18.91
N LYS A 304 -14.77 16.23 19.75
CA LYS A 304 -15.40 14.98 19.30
C LYS A 304 -16.57 15.23 18.34
N ASN A 305 -17.45 16.18 18.65
CA ASN A 305 -18.58 16.56 17.80
C ASN A 305 -18.14 17.07 16.40
N TYR A 306 -17.04 17.83 16.31
CA TYR A 306 -16.49 18.24 15.02
C TYR A 306 -16.00 17.03 14.22
N ALA A 307 -15.23 16.14 14.86
CA ALA A 307 -14.72 14.92 14.22
C ALA A 307 -15.84 14.00 13.72
N GLU A 308 -16.87 13.77 14.54
CA GLU A 308 -18.06 13.00 14.18
C GLU A 308 -18.81 13.61 12.99
N THR A 309 -18.96 14.95 12.98
CA THR A 309 -19.60 15.67 11.88
C THR A 309 -18.79 15.53 10.57
N GLN A 310 -17.47 15.73 10.60
CA GLN A 310 -16.62 15.60 9.41
C GLN A 310 -16.62 14.17 8.85
N LEU A 311 -16.49 13.15 9.70
CA LEU A 311 -16.52 11.76 9.23
C LEU A 311 -17.90 11.35 8.71
N LYS A 312 -19.00 11.85 9.30
CA LYS A 312 -20.36 11.67 8.76
C LYS A 312 -20.52 12.34 7.39
N MET A 313 -19.94 13.52 7.16
CA MET A 313 -19.93 14.14 5.82
C MET A 313 -19.20 13.27 4.79
N GLY A 314 -18.11 12.59 5.19
CA GLY A 314 -17.46 11.57 4.36
C GLY A 314 -18.37 10.38 4.04
N ASP A 315 -19.13 9.89 5.02
CA ASP A 315 -20.10 8.78 4.82
C ASP A 315 -21.21 9.17 3.83
N GLU A 316 -21.78 10.37 3.96
CA GLU A 316 -22.78 10.92 3.04
C GLU A 316 -22.24 11.05 1.59
N MET A 317 -20.94 11.30 1.44
CA MET A 317 -20.31 11.36 0.12
C MET A 317 -20.01 9.98 -0.46
N ILE A 318 -19.73 8.96 0.37
CA ILE A 318 -19.77 7.56 -0.09
C ILE A 318 -21.20 7.21 -0.55
N LYS A 319 -22.26 7.60 0.20
CA LYS A 319 -23.65 7.41 -0.24
C LYS A 319 -23.90 8.03 -1.61
N LYS A 320 -23.71 9.35 -1.74
CA LYS A 320 -24.00 10.10 -2.98
C LYS A 320 -23.23 9.60 -4.19
N THR A 321 -21.92 9.34 -4.03
CA THR A 321 -21.08 8.84 -5.14
C THR A 321 -21.43 7.40 -5.53
N THR A 322 -21.89 6.57 -4.58
CA THR A 322 -22.35 5.20 -4.85
C THR A 322 -23.69 5.18 -5.59
N ILE A 323 -24.63 6.08 -5.24
CA ILE A 323 -25.89 6.24 -5.99
C ILE A 323 -25.60 6.74 -7.41
N LEU A 324 -24.80 7.81 -7.55
CA LEU A 324 -24.47 8.40 -8.85
C LEU A 324 -23.80 7.40 -9.82
N ILE A 325 -22.93 6.52 -9.31
CA ILE A 325 -22.32 5.49 -10.15
C ILE A 325 -23.22 4.27 -10.39
N ALA A 326 -24.18 3.97 -9.50
CA ALA A 326 -25.15 2.91 -9.75
C ALA A 326 -26.02 3.22 -10.98
N ASP A 327 -26.40 4.48 -11.18
CA ASP A 327 -27.05 4.94 -12.41
C ASP A 327 -26.20 4.66 -13.66
N ALA A 328 -24.92 5.04 -13.63
CA ALA A 328 -23.98 4.83 -14.73
C ALA A 328 -23.78 3.32 -15.05
N ILE A 329 -23.60 2.50 -14.02
CA ILE A 329 -23.50 1.03 -14.14
C ILE A 329 -24.78 0.47 -14.77
N ASN A 330 -25.96 0.90 -14.33
CA ASN A 330 -27.23 0.43 -14.85
C ASN A 330 -27.46 0.81 -16.33
N ILE A 331 -27.00 2.00 -16.77
CA ILE A 331 -27.05 2.41 -18.18
C ILE A 331 -26.24 1.46 -19.06
N VAL A 332 -24.97 1.21 -18.68
CA VAL A 332 -24.05 0.34 -19.44
C VAL A 332 -24.49 -1.13 -19.37
N ALA A 333 -24.96 -1.60 -18.21
CA ALA A 333 -25.57 -2.92 -18.07
C ALA A 333 -26.85 -3.08 -18.92
N GLY A 334 -27.58 -1.98 -19.18
CA GLY A 334 -28.66 -1.96 -20.15
C GLY A 334 -28.18 -2.32 -21.56
N LEU A 335 -27.09 -1.72 -22.02
CA LEU A 335 -26.52 -2.00 -23.36
C LEU A 335 -26.08 -3.47 -23.53
N TYR A 336 -25.66 -4.13 -22.46
CA TYR A 336 -25.41 -5.59 -22.48
C TYR A 336 -26.71 -6.40 -22.64
N LYS A 337 -27.79 -6.02 -21.95
CA LYS A 337 -29.11 -6.67 -22.09
C LYS A 337 -29.72 -6.43 -23.47
N ASP A 338 -29.47 -5.26 -24.04
CA ASP A 338 -29.92 -4.87 -25.38
C ASP A 338 -29.12 -5.60 -26.49
N GLY A 339 -28.07 -6.36 -26.15
CA GLY A 339 -27.21 -7.07 -27.12
C GLY A 339 -26.21 -6.18 -27.86
N ILE A 340 -26.16 -4.88 -27.52
CA ILE A 340 -25.28 -3.86 -28.10
C ILE A 340 -23.84 -4.06 -27.62
N LEU A 341 -23.67 -4.20 -26.30
CA LEU A 341 -22.40 -4.64 -25.70
C LEU A 341 -22.40 -6.17 -25.58
N LYS A 342 -21.27 -6.79 -25.92
CA LYS A 342 -21.10 -8.25 -25.90
C LYS A 342 -20.15 -8.66 -24.77
N LYS A 343 -20.44 -9.80 -24.14
CA LYS A 343 -19.55 -10.40 -23.14
C LYS A 343 -18.24 -10.79 -23.81
N ARG A 344 -17.11 -10.40 -23.25
CA ARG A 344 -15.77 -10.83 -23.68
C ARG A 344 -15.48 -12.25 -23.17
N ASP A 345 -14.60 -12.99 -23.84
CA ASP A 345 -14.36 -14.42 -23.54
C ASP A 345 -14.00 -14.67 -22.07
N LYS A 346 -13.00 -13.95 -21.55
CA LYS A 346 -12.52 -14.04 -20.15
C LYS A 346 -13.46 -13.37 -19.13
N GLN A 347 -14.45 -12.59 -19.56
CA GLN A 347 -15.36 -11.85 -18.67
C GLN A 347 -16.42 -12.81 -18.08
N ALA A 348 -16.60 -12.80 -16.76
CA ALA A 348 -17.49 -13.74 -16.09
C ALA A 348 -18.98 -13.61 -16.50
N PHE A 349 -19.46 -12.39 -16.69
CA PHE A 349 -20.86 -12.08 -16.98
C PHE A 349 -20.98 -11.00 -18.07
N ALA A 350 -22.12 -10.95 -18.76
CA ALA A 350 -22.49 -9.85 -19.67
C ALA A 350 -22.89 -8.60 -18.87
N TYR A 351 -21.94 -8.01 -18.15
CA TYR A 351 -22.15 -6.94 -17.18
C TYR A 351 -20.83 -6.18 -16.94
N PRO A 352 -20.85 -4.87 -16.63
CA PRO A 352 -19.65 -4.13 -16.25
C PRO A 352 -18.81 -4.84 -15.18
N ASP A 353 -17.49 -4.92 -15.38
CA ASP A 353 -16.56 -5.55 -14.44
C ASP A 353 -15.39 -4.59 -14.13
N PHE A 354 -15.36 -4.08 -12.91
CA PHE A 354 -14.36 -3.10 -12.44
C PHE A 354 -13.02 -3.70 -12.01
N LEU A 355 -12.91 -5.03 -11.89
CA LEU A 355 -11.64 -5.69 -11.61
C LEU A 355 -10.84 -6.05 -12.88
N TYR A 356 -11.27 -5.50 -14.03
CA TYR A 356 -10.49 -5.40 -15.27
C TYR A 356 -10.14 -3.92 -15.52
N PHE A 357 -8.99 -3.47 -14.99
CA PHE A 357 -8.58 -2.06 -15.04
C PHE A 357 -8.35 -1.56 -16.46
N MET A 358 -8.98 -0.43 -16.83
CA MET A 358 -8.88 0.24 -18.16
C MET A 358 -9.02 -0.65 -19.40
N ARG A 359 -9.37 -1.93 -19.23
CA ARG A 359 -9.59 -2.96 -20.25
C ARG A 359 -8.49 -2.99 -21.32
N THR A 360 -7.25 -2.94 -20.86
CA THR A 360 -6.02 -3.07 -21.67
C THR A 360 -5.99 -4.35 -22.50
N ASP A 361 -6.68 -5.42 -22.04
CA ASP A 361 -6.89 -6.70 -22.71
C ASP A 361 -5.62 -7.23 -23.42
N TYR A 362 -4.47 -7.13 -22.75
CA TYR A 362 -3.20 -7.68 -23.22
C TYR A 362 -3.29 -9.20 -23.18
N SER A 363 -3.53 -9.84 -24.33
CA SER A 363 -3.85 -11.26 -24.37
C SER A 363 -2.55 -12.09 -24.35
N ALA A 364 -1.97 -12.17 -23.15
CA ALA A 364 -0.65 -12.71 -22.79
C ALA A 364 0.52 -11.72 -22.95
N PRO A 365 1.58 -11.86 -22.15
CA PRO A 365 2.82 -11.10 -22.29
C PRO A 365 3.39 -11.19 -23.71
N GLY A 366 3.90 -10.07 -24.22
CA GLY A 366 4.39 -9.94 -25.60
C GLY A 366 3.32 -9.96 -26.70
N SER A 367 2.03 -9.91 -26.37
CA SER A 367 0.96 -9.86 -27.38
C SER A 367 0.66 -8.44 -27.90
N ASP A 368 0.36 -8.35 -29.18
CA ASP A 368 0.06 -7.09 -29.87
C ASP A 368 -1.42 -6.64 -29.71
N THR A 369 -2.20 -7.23 -28.81
CA THR A 369 -3.68 -7.05 -28.79
C THR A 369 -4.17 -5.66 -28.45
N TYR A 370 -3.30 -4.80 -27.92
CA TYR A 370 -3.57 -3.36 -27.81
C TYR A 370 -3.89 -2.71 -29.17
N LYS A 371 -3.45 -3.32 -30.29
CA LYS A 371 -3.76 -2.92 -31.68
C LYS A 371 -5.20 -3.28 -32.11
N ASP A 372 -5.87 -4.17 -31.37
CA ASP A 372 -7.25 -4.61 -31.59
C ASP A 372 -8.21 -4.11 -30.48
N MET A 373 -7.81 -3.08 -29.71
CA MET A 373 -8.64 -2.48 -28.65
C MET A 373 -9.98 -1.95 -29.19
N ASP A 374 -10.02 -1.47 -30.43
CA ASP A 374 -11.22 -0.96 -31.11
C ASP A 374 -12.32 -2.03 -31.27
N LYS A 375 -11.93 -3.31 -31.37
CA LYS A 375 -12.85 -4.45 -31.51
C LYS A 375 -13.32 -5.01 -30.17
N ASN A 376 -12.52 -4.84 -29.12
CA ASN A 376 -12.67 -5.54 -27.85
C ASN A 376 -13.11 -4.64 -26.68
N VAL A 377 -12.92 -3.32 -26.77
CA VAL A 377 -13.12 -2.39 -25.66
C VAL A 377 -14.04 -1.24 -26.08
N SER A 378 -15.26 -1.20 -25.54
CA SER A 378 -16.16 -0.09 -25.81
C SER A 378 -15.77 1.15 -24.99
N PHE A 379 -15.70 2.32 -25.65
CA PHE A 379 -15.31 3.58 -25.02
C PHE A 379 -16.18 3.95 -23.81
N ILE A 380 -17.50 3.71 -23.87
CA ILE A 380 -18.43 3.96 -22.75
C ILE A 380 -18.03 3.22 -21.47
N GLU A 381 -17.38 2.06 -21.62
CA GLU A 381 -16.93 1.25 -20.49
C GLU A 381 -15.61 1.75 -19.89
N GLN A 382 -14.78 2.42 -20.69
CA GLN A 382 -13.63 3.17 -20.19
C GLN A 382 -14.08 4.42 -19.42
N VAL A 383 -15.10 5.14 -19.91
CA VAL A 383 -15.70 6.29 -19.19
C VAL A 383 -16.32 5.83 -17.86
N LEU A 384 -17.07 4.72 -17.86
CA LEU A 384 -17.61 4.14 -16.62
C LEU A 384 -16.49 3.71 -15.64
N PHE A 385 -15.41 3.13 -16.15
CA PHE A 385 -14.25 2.77 -15.33
C PHE A 385 -13.55 4.00 -14.74
N GLN A 386 -13.36 5.07 -15.54
CA GLN A 386 -12.83 6.35 -15.08
C GLN A 386 -13.71 6.92 -13.96
N MET A 387 -15.02 6.92 -14.14
CA MET A 387 -15.98 7.36 -13.11
C MET A 387 -15.79 6.58 -11.80
N TYR A 388 -15.49 5.27 -11.87
CA TYR A 388 -15.24 4.43 -10.70
C TYR A 388 -13.87 4.65 -10.05
N MET A 389 -12.78 4.33 -10.75
CA MET A 389 -11.44 4.30 -10.16
C MET A 389 -10.83 5.69 -10.05
N LYS A 390 -11.13 6.62 -10.95
CA LYS A 390 -10.55 7.97 -10.92
C LYS A 390 -11.41 8.93 -10.11
N HIS A 391 -12.64 9.19 -10.54
CA HIS A 391 -13.40 10.34 -10.04
C HIS A 391 -14.17 10.03 -8.75
N ARG A 392 -14.79 8.85 -8.61
CA ARG A 392 -15.41 8.42 -7.33
C ARG A 392 -14.40 8.34 -6.20
N MET A 393 -13.21 7.77 -6.43
CA MET A 393 -12.19 7.66 -5.40
C MET A 393 -11.78 9.03 -4.86
N ARG A 394 -11.51 10.01 -5.74
CA ARG A 394 -11.25 11.41 -5.34
C ARG A 394 -12.42 12.04 -4.61
N ALA A 395 -13.64 11.84 -5.10
CA ALA A 395 -14.85 12.47 -4.56
C ALA A 395 -15.08 12.14 -3.08
N TYR A 396 -14.97 10.87 -2.67
CA TYR A 396 -15.16 10.51 -1.26
C TYR A 396 -13.86 10.54 -0.44
N GLN A 397 -12.71 10.11 -0.99
CA GLN A 397 -11.45 10.14 -0.24
C GLN A 397 -10.97 11.58 0.02
N GLY A 398 -11.33 12.54 -0.83
CA GLY A 398 -11.08 13.96 -0.62
C GLY A 398 -11.74 14.49 0.65
N PHE A 399 -12.95 14.03 1.00
CA PHE A 399 -13.57 14.36 2.29
C PHE A 399 -12.78 13.79 3.47
N PHE A 400 -12.36 12.52 3.42
CA PHE A 400 -11.60 11.89 4.51
C PHE A 400 -10.20 12.49 4.70
N HIS A 401 -9.60 13.06 3.65
CA HIS A 401 -8.32 13.79 3.72
C HIS A 401 -8.48 15.31 3.84
N VAL A 402 -9.70 15.81 4.03
CA VAL A 402 -10.03 17.24 4.20
C VAL A 402 -9.51 18.11 3.05
N ASN A 403 -9.66 17.61 1.82
CA ASN A 403 -9.28 18.26 0.58
C ASN A 403 -10.52 18.64 -0.26
N PRO A 404 -10.94 19.92 -0.29
CA PRO A 404 -12.17 20.33 -0.96
C PRO A 404 -12.07 20.27 -2.49
N ASP A 405 -10.87 20.45 -3.04
CA ASP A 405 -10.63 20.52 -4.49
C ASP A 405 -10.71 19.12 -5.12
N TYR A 406 -10.05 18.14 -4.49
CA TYR A 406 -10.18 16.73 -4.86
C TYR A 406 -11.59 16.18 -4.64
N ALA A 407 -12.26 16.58 -3.56
CA ALA A 407 -13.63 16.18 -3.29
C ALA A 407 -14.62 16.68 -4.37
N TYR A 408 -14.47 17.93 -4.81
CA TYR A 408 -15.39 18.57 -5.76
C TYR A 408 -14.89 18.55 -7.20
N TRP A 409 -13.85 19.32 -7.53
CA TRP A 409 -13.45 19.60 -8.93
C TRP A 409 -12.81 18.43 -9.65
N TYR A 410 -12.03 17.60 -8.94
CA TYR A 410 -11.46 16.35 -9.48
C TYR A 410 -12.29 15.10 -9.13
N GLY A 411 -13.33 15.28 -8.31
CA GLY A 411 -14.19 14.22 -7.79
C GLY A 411 -15.62 14.36 -8.30
N TRP A 412 -16.50 14.91 -7.46
CA TRP A 412 -17.94 15.00 -7.72
C TRP A 412 -18.29 15.62 -9.08
N ALA A 413 -17.67 16.75 -9.44
CA ALA A 413 -17.95 17.44 -10.70
C ALA A 413 -17.61 16.55 -11.91
N GLN A 414 -16.45 15.86 -11.88
CA GLN A 414 -16.08 14.95 -12.95
C GLN A 414 -17.01 13.72 -13.02
N MET A 415 -17.44 13.15 -11.89
CA MET A 415 -18.44 12.08 -11.91
C MET A 415 -19.76 12.52 -12.57
N THR A 416 -20.20 13.76 -12.36
CA THR A 416 -21.40 14.27 -13.03
C THR A 416 -21.19 14.47 -14.54
N LYS A 417 -19.97 14.83 -14.97
CA LYS A 417 -19.59 14.84 -16.39
C LYS A 417 -19.56 13.44 -16.99
N ASP A 418 -18.89 12.47 -16.34
CA ASP A 418 -18.81 11.09 -16.82
C ASP A 418 -20.21 10.49 -17.00
N LEU A 419 -21.14 10.74 -16.06
CA LEU A 419 -22.53 10.28 -16.19
C LEU A 419 -23.28 10.93 -17.36
N GLY A 420 -23.00 12.20 -17.67
CA GLY A 420 -23.53 12.87 -18.86
C GLY A 420 -23.04 12.22 -20.15
N GLU A 421 -21.73 12.00 -20.24
CA GLU A 421 -21.04 11.34 -21.36
C GLU A 421 -21.53 9.90 -21.57
N ILE A 422 -21.71 9.14 -20.49
CA ILE A 422 -22.30 7.78 -20.53
C ILE A 422 -23.76 7.80 -21.02
N LYS A 423 -24.55 8.82 -20.68
CA LYS A 423 -25.94 8.95 -21.17
C LYS A 423 -25.99 9.25 -22.66
N GLU A 424 -25.10 10.12 -23.14
CA GLU A 424 -24.98 10.50 -24.55
C GLU A 424 -24.53 9.29 -25.40
N LEU A 425 -23.40 8.67 -25.05
CA LEU A 425 -22.88 7.47 -25.72
C LEU A 425 -23.92 6.33 -25.75
N ALA A 426 -24.63 6.08 -24.64
CA ALA A 426 -25.65 5.04 -24.60
C ALA A 426 -26.90 5.34 -25.45
N ALA A 427 -27.17 6.61 -25.75
CA ALA A 427 -28.22 7.01 -26.67
C ALA A 427 -27.77 6.83 -28.13
N GLU A 428 -26.55 7.25 -28.48
CA GLU A 428 -25.96 7.07 -29.81
C GLU A 428 -25.82 5.59 -30.20
N MET A 429 -25.33 4.76 -29.26
CA MET A 429 -25.20 3.31 -29.47
C MET A 429 -26.55 2.65 -29.71
N ARG A 430 -27.62 3.06 -29.02
CA ARG A 430 -28.99 2.57 -29.28
C ARG A 430 -29.57 3.10 -30.59
N ALA A 431 -29.28 4.34 -30.96
CA ALA A 431 -29.77 4.97 -32.19
C ALA A 431 -29.06 4.49 -33.48
N SER A 432 -27.90 3.85 -33.34
CA SER A 432 -27.15 3.20 -34.42
C SER A 432 -27.40 1.69 -34.51
N HIS A 433 -27.71 1.03 -33.39
CA HIS A 433 -28.08 -0.39 -33.38
C HIS A 433 -29.33 -0.67 -34.24
N GLY A 434 -29.20 -1.55 -35.23
CA GLY A 434 -30.27 -1.87 -36.19
C GLY A 434 -30.29 -1.01 -37.47
N LYS A 435 -29.29 -0.15 -37.70
CA LYS A 435 -29.08 0.58 -38.98
C LYS A 435 -27.97 -0.02 -39.87
N SER A 436 -27.49 -1.22 -39.53
CA SER A 436 -26.39 -1.95 -40.18
C SER A 436 -26.87 -3.28 -40.76
#